data_AF-A0A9D7JYV2-F1
#
_entry.id   AF-A0A9D7JYV2-F1
#
_cell.length_a   1.000
_cell.length_b   1.000
_cell.length_c   1.000
_cell.angle_alpha   90.00
_cell.angle_beta   90.00
_cell.angle_gamma   90.00
#
_symmetry.space_group_name_H-M   'P 1'
#
loop_
_entity.id
_entity.type
_entity.pdbx_description
1 polymer ?
#
loop_
_entity_poly.entity_id
_entity_poly.type
_entity_poly.pdbx_seq_one_letter_code
_entity_poly.pdbx_strand_id
1 'polypeptide(L)'
;MIMVSSEYPAIMKIILLIGLIIVISASKPEQFSHITPEKPYTSSLKTILFVGNSLTYTNDLPKLVVAFGKENGVEIKTTILASPNYALEDHWNDGQVQKLLSKYKYDFVVIQQGPSSQIDGRRMLFDFGVKIKTLCDNTNTQLAFFMVWPAFSNIQTFDGVIQNYTDAALSTNSLLCPVGELWKKHFQDTGDYSFYGPDMFHPSAIGSKNAAKIIFETLFK
;
A
#
# COMPACT_ATOMS: atom_id res chain seq x y z
N MET A 1 39.90 21.42 44.42
CA MET A 1 40.90 22.18 43.65
C MET A 1 40.12 22.93 42.56
N ILE A 2 39.55 24.09 42.94
CA ILE A 2 40.06 25.44 42.65
C ILE A 2 40.03 25.66 41.13
N MET A 3 38.96 26.28 40.61
CA MET A 3 38.90 27.69 40.15
C MET A 3 39.91 27.95 39.01
N VAL A 4 39.57 28.61 37.90
CA VAL A 4 39.35 30.06 37.82
C VAL A 4 38.98 30.38 36.36
N SER A 5 37.92 31.18 36.22
CA SER A 5 37.56 32.03 35.08
C SER A 5 38.68 33.00 34.66
N SER A 6 38.82 33.36 33.39
CA SER A 6 39.31 34.72 33.11
C SER A 6 38.65 35.33 31.89
N GLU A 7 38.11 36.52 32.18
CA GLU A 7 37.42 37.49 31.36
C GLU A 7 38.43 38.51 30.78
N TYR A 8 38.26 38.88 29.49
CA TYR A 8 38.39 40.22 28.87
C TYR A 8 39.73 41.03 29.04
N PRO A 9 39.98 42.22 28.41
CA PRO A 9 39.42 42.86 27.19
C PRO A 9 40.46 43.58 26.25
N ALA A 10 39.94 44.05 25.10
CA ALA A 10 40.17 45.36 24.44
C ALA A 10 41.46 45.74 23.67
N ILE A 11 41.20 46.67 22.72
CA ILE A 11 42.05 47.70 22.06
C ILE A 11 42.47 47.32 20.63
N MET A 12 42.36 48.14 19.57
CA MET A 12 41.68 49.40 19.22
C MET A 12 42.09 49.69 17.76
N LYS A 13 41.11 50.06 16.90
CA LYS A 13 41.18 50.90 15.68
C LYS A 13 42.31 50.68 14.64
N ILE A 14 41.94 50.61 13.36
CA ILE A 14 42.16 51.68 12.36
C ILE A 14 41.53 51.28 11.02
N ILE A 15 40.91 52.29 10.40
CA ILE A 15 40.20 52.31 9.12
C ILE A 15 41.21 52.32 7.97
N LEU A 16 40.96 51.59 6.87
CA LEU A 16 41.24 52.12 5.54
C LEU A 16 40.31 51.52 4.47
N LEU A 17 39.88 52.40 3.58
CA LEU A 17 38.80 52.29 2.61
C LEU A 17 39.41 52.07 1.22
N ILE A 18 39.13 50.95 0.55
CA ILE A 18 39.30 50.73 -0.90
C ILE A 18 38.23 49.66 -1.23
N GLY A 19 37.21 49.83 -2.07
CA GLY A 19 37.14 50.50 -3.36
C GLY A 19 36.71 49.45 -4.38
N LEU A 20 35.38 49.33 -4.56
CA LEU A 20 34.62 48.86 -5.74
C LEU A 20 35.06 47.54 -6.45
N ILE A 21 34.12 46.59 -6.56
CA ILE A 21 33.58 46.11 -7.85
C ILE A 21 32.31 45.30 -7.57
N ILE A 22 31.22 45.75 -8.20
CA ILE A 22 29.90 45.15 -8.21
C ILE A 22 29.91 43.99 -9.20
N VAL A 23 29.61 42.78 -8.73
CA VAL A 23 29.11 41.68 -9.57
C VAL A 23 27.79 41.21 -8.96
N ILE A 24 26.70 41.64 -9.59
CA ILE A 24 25.35 41.20 -9.26
C ILE A 24 25.20 39.80 -9.85
N SER A 25 25.33 38.76 -9.03
CA SER A 25 24.72 37.47 -9.31
C SER A 25 23.40 37.41 -8.56
N ALA A 26 22.31 37.48 -9.30
CA ALA A 26 20.97 37.35 -8.77
C ALA A 26 20.71 35.89 -8.39
N SER A 27 21.11 35.47 -7.19
CA SER A 27 20.57 34.27 -6.56
C SER A 27 19.13 34.55 -6.14
N LYS A 28 18.16 33.97 -6.86
CA LYS A 28 16.75 33.96 -6.44
C LYS A 28 16.68 33.41 -5.00
N PRO A 29 15.90 34.02 -4.11
CA PRO A 29 15.55 33.36 -2.86
C PRO A 29 14.68 32.15 -3.22
N GLU A 30 15.13 30.95 -2.85
CA GLU A 30 14.22 29.79 -2.77
C GLU A 30 13.23 30.09 -1.65
N GLN A 31 12.10 30.62 -2.08
CA GLN A 31 10.89 30.74 -1.29
C GLN A 31 10.36 29.31 -1.12
N PHE A 32 10.75 28.65 -0.03
CA PHE A 32 10.10 27.41 0.40
C PHE A 32 8.65 27.75 0.76
N SER A 33 7.78 27.58 -0.23
CA SER A 33 6.34 27.69 -0.09
C SER A 33 5.88 26.68 0.95
N HIS A 34 5.15 27.19 1.94
CA HIS A 34 4.34 26.45 2.90
C HIS A 34 3.73 25.17 2.29
N ILE A 35 4.20 24.00 2.75
CA ILE A 35 3.41 22.78 2.61
C ILE A 35 2.51 22.69 3.83
N THR A 36 1.28 23.14 3.67
CA THR A 36 0.15 22.47 4.31
C THR A 36 -1.05 22.70 3.40
N PRO A 37 -1.71 21.61 2.99
CA PRO A 37 -2.92 21.29 3.72
C PRO A 37 -3.07 19.78 3.93
N GLU A 38 -3.20 19.34 5.18
CA GLU A 38 -4.01 18.15 5.42
C GLU A 38 -5.31 18.62 6.05
N LYS A 39 -6.27 18.96 5.17
CA LYS A 39 -7.66 19.21 5.60
C LYS A 39 -8.25 17.86 6.03
N PRO A 40 -9.15 17.88 7.03
CA PRO A 40 -9.36 16.78 7.96
C PRO A 40 -10.04 15.61 7.27
N TYR A 41 -9.61 14.39 7.62
CA TYR A 41 -10.38 13.19 7.36
C TYR A 41 -11.74 13.33 8.05
N THR A 42 -12.77 13.64 7.26
CA THR A 42 -14.14 13.75 7.73
C THR A 42 -14.61 12.33 8.06
N SER A 43 -14.79 12.07 9.36
CA SER A 43 -15.21 10.79 9.93
C SER A 43 -16.54 10.31 9.33
N SER A 44 -16.45 9.39 8.37
CA SER A 44 -17.47 8.39 8.08
C SER A 44 -16.77 7.04 8.14
N LEU A 45 -17.26 6.13 8.99
CA LEU A 45 -16.77 4.75 9.07
C LEU A 45 -16.74 4.11 7.68
N LYS A 46 -15.61 3.49 7.33
CA LYS A 46 -15.40 2.76 6.08
C LYS A 46 -15.38 1.26 6.31
N THR A 47 -16.20 0.52 5.56
CA THR A 47 -16.31 -0.94 5.71
C THR A 47 -15.63 -1.67 4.55
N ILE A 48 -14.73 -2.60 4.88
CA ILE A 48 -13.95 -3.37 3.89
C ILE A 48 -14.17 -4.86 4.11
N LEU A 49 -14.53 -5.60 3.06
CA LEU A 49 -14.53 -7.06 3.05
C LEU A 49 -13.24 -7.56 2.36
N PHE A 50 -12.40 -8.27 3.09
CA PHE A 50 -11.25 -8.98 2.52
C PHE A 50 -11.65 -10.42 2.16
N VAL A 51 -11.40 -10.84 0.93
CA VAL A 51 -11.59 -12.22 0.45
C VAL A 51 -10.27 -12.76 -0.08
N GLY A 52 -9.77 -13.86 0.50
CA GLY A 52 -8.48 -14.42 0.06
C GLY A 52 -8.01 -15.60 0.90
N ASN A 53 -6.71 -15.70 1.13
CA ASN A 53 -6.13 -16.83 1.85
C ASN A 53 -5.02 -16.40 2.82
N SER A 54 -4.01 -17.25 3.03
CA SER A 54 -2.89 -16.97 3.93
C SER A 54 -2.12 -15.72 3.56
N LEU A 55 -2.05 -15.32 2.29
CA LEU A 55 -1.44 -14.05 1.90
C LEU A 55 -2.23 -12.83 2.41
N THR A 56 -3.52 -13.01 2.71
CA THR A 56 -4.39 -11.98 3.29
C THR A 56 -4.38 -12.02 4.82
N TYR A 57 -4.47 -13.18 5.49
CA TYR A 57 -4.54 -13.19 6.96
C TYR A 57 -3.18 -13.18 7.67
N THR A 58 -2.07 -13.48 6.96
CA THR A 58 -0.74 -13.52 7.59
C THR A 58 -0.33 -12.14 8.10
N ASN A 59 0.18 -12.12 9.34
CA ASN A 59 0.49 -10.91 10.11
C ASN A 59 -0.72 -9.97 10.33
N ASP A 60 -1.95 -10.48 10.17
CA ASP A 60 -3.19 -9.70 10.31
C ASP A 60 -3.19 -8.43 9.43
N LEU A 61 -2.93 -8.61 8.13
CA LEU A 61 -2.87 -7.52 7.17
C LEU A 61 -4.12 -6.62 7.17
N PRO A 62 -5.37 -7.12 7.29
CA PRO A 62 -6.54 -6.27 7.42
C PRO A 62 -6.48 -5.35 8.64
N LYS A 63 -5.96 -5.81 9.78
CA LYS A 63 -5.75 -4.95 10.96
C LYS A 63 -4.65 -3.91 10.74
N LEU A 64 -3.62 -4.22 9.96
CA LEU A 64 -2.62 -3.23 9.56
C LEU A 64 -3.24 -2.13 8.67
N VAL A 65 -4.18 -2.47 7.78
CA VAL A 65 -4.95 -1.47 7.01
C VAL A 65 -5.77 -0.57 7.94
N VAL A 66 -6.42 -1.14 8.97
CA VAL A 66 -7.11 -0.35 10.01
C VAL A 66 -6.16 0.59 10.75
N ALA A 67 -4.94 0.14 11.05
CA ALA A 67 -3.94 0.98 11.70
C ALA A 67 -3.52 2.17 10.82
N PHE A 68 -3.27 1.95 9.52
CA PHE A 68 -3.02 3.05 8.58
C PHE A 68 -4.20 4.00 8.47
N GLY A 69 -5.44 3.49 8.45
CA GLY A 69 -6.63 4.32 8.51
C GLY A 69 -6.63 5.24 9.73
N LYS A 70 -6.41 4.69 10.92
CA LYS A 70 -6.35 5.47 12.17
C LYS A 70 -5.27 6.55 12.15
N GLU A 71 -4.07 6.22 11.65
CA GLU A 71 -2.96 7.18 11.51
C GLU A 71 -3.30 8.32 10.56
N ASN A 72 -4.13 8.04 9.55
CA ASN A 72 -4.58 8.96 8.53
C ASN A 72 -6.05 9.32 8.75
N GLY A 73 -6.54 9.45 9.99
CA GLY A 73 -7.88 9.95 10.33
C GLY A 73 -9.10 9.23 9.72
N VAL A 74 -8.95 8.10 9.05
CA VAL A 74 -10.04 7.28 8.48
C VAL A 74 -10.39 6.16 9.47
N GLU A 75 -11.64 6.15 9.93
CA GLU A 75 -12.15 5.02 10.71
C GLU A 75 -12.50 3.86 9.78
N ILE A 76 -11.87 2.69 9.96
CA ILE A 76 -12.05 1.51 9.12
C ILE A 76 -12.52 0.32 9.96
N LYS A 77 -13.52 -0.40 9.46
CA LYS A 77 -13.93 -1.71 9.96
C LYS A 77 -13.78 -2.76 8.88
N THR A 78 -13.13 -3.87 9.21
CA THR A 78 -12.87 -4.96 8.27
C THR A 78 -13.66 -6.21 8.63
N THR A 79 -14.16 -6.90 7.60
CA THR A 79 -14.58 -8.31 7.67
C THR A 79 -13.55 -9.13 6.89
N ILE A 80 -13.16 -10.30 7.41
CA ILE A 80 -12.18 -11.18 6.77
C ILE A 80 -12.87 -12.49 6.41
N LEU A 81 -12.83 -12.84 5.13
CA LEU A 81 -13.19 -14.14 4.60
C LEU A 81 -11.93 -14.75 3.95
N ALA A 82 -11.11 -15.39 4.78
CA ALA A 82 -9.86 -15.98 4.32
C ALA A 82 -9.60 -17.33 4.99
N SER A 83 -9.21 -18.30 4.17
CA SER A 83 -8.95 -19.68 4.58
C SER A 83 -7.63 -20.16 3.96
N PRO A 84 -6.86 -21.03 4.63
CA PRO A 84 -5.59 -21.52 4.10
C PRO A 84 -5.79 -22.18 2.74
N ASN A 85 -4.91 -21.87 1.78
CA ASN A 85 -4.91 -22.43 0.41
C ASN A 85 -6.19 -22.19 -0.44
N TYR A 86 -7.13 -21.37 0.03
CA TYR A 86 -8.33 -21.08 -0.75
C TYR A 86 -8.02 -20.24 -1.99
N ALA A 87 -8.65 -20.61 -3.11
CA ALA A 87 -8.82 -19.78 -4.28
C ALA A 87 -10.15 -18.97 -4.19
N LEU A 88 -10.31 -17.99 -5.08
CA LEU A 88 -11.58 -17.28 -5.24
C LEU A 88 -12.73 -18.21 -5.66
N GLU A 89 -12.40 -19.31 -6.36
CA GLU A 89 -13.36 -20.35 -6.73
C GLU A 89 -13.99 -21.00 -5.49
N ASP A 90 -13.18 -21.34 -4.49
CA ASP A 90 -13.65 -21.97 -3.25
C ASP A 90 -14.59 -21.02 -2.49
N HIS A 91 -14.18 -19.77 -2.33
CA HIS A 91 -15.01 -18.73 -1.68
C HIS A 91 -16.34 -18.50 -2.40
N TRP A 92 -16.32 -18.55 -3.73
CA TRP A 92 -17.54 -18.42 -4.52
C TRP A 92 -18.47 -19.61 -4.31
N ASN A 93 -17.94 -20.82 -4.32
CA ASN A 93 -18.70 -22.06 -4.20
C ASN A 93 -19.29 -22.23 -2.78
N ASP A 94 -18.59 -21.78 -1.74
CA ASP A 94 -19.08 -21.77 -0.35
C ASP A 94 -20.28 -20.81 -0.14
N GLY A 95 -20.47 -19.86 -1.05
CA GLY A 95 -21.60 -18.93 -1.03
C GLY A 95 -21.49 -17.81 0.02
N GLN A 96 -20.38 -17.72 0.75
CA GLN A 96 -20.23 -16.74 1.83
C GLN A 96 -20.02 -15.32 1.33
N VAL A 97 -19.34 -15.13 0.20
CA VAL A 97 -19.17 -13.81 -0.43
C VAL A 97 -20.54 -13.22 -0.80
N GLN A 98 -21.41 -14.04 -1.39
CA GLN A 98 -22.77 -13.71 -1.79
C GLN A 98 -23.64 -13.35 -0.57
N LYS A 99 -23.56 -14.15 0.50
CA LYS A 99 -24.29 -13.90 1.75
C LYS A 99 -23.85 -12.61 2.44
N LEU A 100 -22.54 -12.33 2.46
CA LEU A 100 -22.02 -11.11 3.09
C LEU A 100 -22.43 -9.86 2.30
N LEU A 101 -22.31 -9.89 0.97
CA LEU A 101 -22.67 -8.75 0.12
C LEU A 101 -24.18 -8.51 0.03
N SER A 102 -25.02 -9.54 0.22
CA SER A 102 -26.48 -9.35 0.29
C SER A 102 -26.96 -8.83 1.64
N LYS A 103 -26.24 -9.15 2.73
CA LYS A 103 -26.63 -8.82 4.10
C LYS A 103 -26.06 -7.49 4.60
N TYR A 104 -24.85 -7.13 4.18
CA TYR A 104 -24.13 -5.97 4.69
C TYR A 104 -23.66 -5.07 3.55
N LYS A 105 -23.63 -3.76 3.82
CA LYS A 105 -23.06 -2.79 2.90
C LYS A 105 -21.57 -2.60 3.18
N TYR A 106 -20.76 -2.79 2.15
CA TYR A 106 -19.33 -2.53 2.17
C TYR A 106 -19.02 -1.29 1.31
N ASP A 107 -18.06 -0.47 1.72
CA ASP A 107 -17.47 0.53 0.81
C ASP A 107 -16.55 -0.17 -0.20
N PHE A 108 -15.80 -1.19 0.26
CA PHE A 108 -14.84 -1.92 -0.55
C PHE A 108 -14.91 -3.43 -0.36
N VAL A 109 -14.69 -4.18 -1.44
CA VAL A 109 -14.27 -5.58 -1.38
C VAL A 109 -12.84 -5.66 -1.91
N VAL A 110 -11.93 -6.22 -1.13
CA VAL A 110 -10.54 -6.48 -1.52
C VAL A 110 -10.40 -7.98 -1.76
N ILE A 111 -10.12 -8.38 -3.00
CA ILE A 111 -9.98 -9.78 -3.39
C ILE A 111 -8.54 -10.15 -3.73
N GLN A 112 -8.16 -11.37 -3.37
CA GLN A 112 -6.83 -11.92 -3.60
C GLN A 112 -6.93 -13.36 -4.15
N GLN A 113 -6.16 -13.64 -5.22
CA GLN A 113 -5.96 -14.96 -5.84
C GLN A 113 -4.47 -15.28 -5.99
N GLY A 114 -4.06 -16.51 -5.70
CA GLY A 114 -2.67 -16.94 -5.89
C GLY A 114 -2.57 -18.47 -5.85
N PRO A 115 -1.68 -19.10 -6.65
CA PRO A 115 -0.85 -18.51 -7.70
C PRO A 115 -1.69 -17.89 -8.82
N SER A 116 -1.21 -16.81 -9.45
CA SER A 116 -1.95 -16.09 -10.49
C SER A 116 -1.23 -15.98 -11.82
N SER A 117 0.08 -16.26 -11.89
CA SER A 117 0.87 -16.18 -13.13
C SER A 117 0.62 -17.35 -14.09
N GLN A 118 0.09 -18.46 -13.59
CA GLN A 118 -0.21 -19.67 -14.37
C GLN A 118 -1.63 -19.61 -14.96
N ILE A 119 -1.90 -20.45 -15.98
CA ILE A 119 -3.16 -20.44 -16.72
C ILE A 119 -4.40 -20.59 -15.83
N ASP A 120 -4.40 -21.56 -14.91
CA ASP A 120 -5.53 -21.80 -14.01
C ASP A 120 -5.67 -20.66 -12.99
N GLY A 121 -4.55 -20.14 -12.50
CA GLY A 121 -4.50 -18.97 -11.62
C GLY A 121 -5.11 -17.72 -12.27
N ARG A 122 -4.76 -17.46 -13.54
CA ARG A 122 -5.34 -16.39 -14.35
C ARG A 122 -6.83 -16.61 -14.54
N ARG A 123 -7.24 -17.82 -14.94
CA ARG A 123 -8.66 -18.15 -15.14
C ARG A 123 -9.46 -17.87 -13.87
N MET A 124 -9.03 -18.37 -12.71
CA MET A 124 -9.73 -18.13 -11.44
C MET A 124 -9.79 -16.64 -11.07
N LEU A 125 -8.69 -15.91 -11.24
CA LEU A 125 -8.64 -14.47 -10.98
C LEU A 125 -9.69 -13.70 -11.81
N PHE A 126 -9.82 -14.03 -13.10
CA PHE A 126 -10.75 -13.37 -14.01
C PHE A 126 -12.19 -13.81 -13.78
N ASP A 127 -12.47 -15.11 -13.84
CA ASP A 127 -13.82 -15.66 -13.78
C ASP A 127 -14.51 -15.23 -12.49
N PHE A 128 -13.82 -15.38 -11.35
CA PHE A 128 -14.38 -15.04 -10.05
C PHE A 128 -14.26 -13.54 -9.74
N GLY A 129 -13.27 -12.84 -10.28
CA GLY A 129 -13.20 -11.39 -10.24
C GLY A 129 -14.42 -10.74 -10.90
N VAL A 130 -14.81 -11.17 -12.10
CA VAL A 130 -16.02 -10.69 -12.81
C VAL A 130 -17.29 -11.00 -12.02
N LYS A 131 -17.42 -12.23 -11.52
CA LYS A 131 -18.59 -12.64 -10.72
C LYS A 131 -18.74 -11.81 -9.45
N ILE A 132 -17.64 -11.57 -8.72
CA ILE A 132 -17.65 -10.74 -7.51
C ILE A 132 -17.92 -9.27 -7.87
N LYS A 133 -17.37 -8.76 -8.98
CA LYS A 133 -17.65 -7.41 -9.46
C LYS A 133 -19.15 -7.19 -9.68
N THR A 134 -19.84 -8.14 -10.30
CA THR A 134 -21.30 -8.08 -10.50
C THR A 134 -22.05 -7.93 -9.17
N LEU A 135 -21.63 -8.62 -8.11
CA LEU A 135 -22.22 -8.46 -6.77
C LEU A 135 -21.92 -7.08 -6.16
N CYS A 136 -20.69 -6.57 -6.38
CA CYS A 136 -20.28 -5.26 -5.91
C CYS A 136 -21.10 -4.14 -6.59
N ASP A 137 -21.34 -4.24 -7.89
CA ASP A 137 -22.13 -3.26 -8.65
C ASP A 137 -23.58 -3.18 -8.16
N ASN A 138 -24.19 -4.33 -7.85
CA ASN A 138 -25.54 -4.38 -7.30
C ASN A 138 -25.68 -3.76 -5.90
N THR A 139 -24.56 -3.50 -5.22
CA THR A 139 -24.52 -2.98 -3.84
C THR A 139 -23.84 -1.61 -3.75
N ASN A 140 -23.43 -1.04 -4.89
CA ASN A 140 -22.61 0.18 -4.96
C ASN A 140 -21.34 0.08 -4.09
N THR A 141 -20.71 -1.10 -4.12
CA THR A 141 -19.44 -1.41 -3.46
C THR A 141 -18.31 -1.33 -4.49
N GLN A 142 -17.14 -0.80 -4.12
CA GLN A 142 -15.98 -0.79 -5.01
C GLN A 142 -15.16 -2.08 -4.86
N LEU A 143 -14.88 -2.74 -5.98
CA LEU A 143 -13.97 -3.89 -6.00
C LEU A 143 -12.52 -3.40 -6.11
N ALA A 144 -11.62 -4.03 -5.36
CA ALA A 144 -10.19 -3.84 -5.43
C ALA A 144 -9.46 -5.18 -5.52
N PHE A 145 -8.54 -5.29 -6.47
CA PHE A 145 -7.67 -6.45 -6.61
C PHE A 145 -6.38 -6.23 -5.81
N PHE A 146 -6.13 -7.07 -4.81
CA PHE A 146 -4.86 -7.12 -4.08
C PHE A 146 -3.85 -7.94 -4.88
N MET A 147 -3.01 -7.26 -5.68
CA MET A 147 -1.97 -7.88 -6.50
C MET A 147 -0.91 -8.54 -5.61
N VAL A 148 -0.85 -9.87 -5.66
CA VAL A 148 0.14 -10.66 -4.89
C VAL A 148 1.51 -10.70 -5.57
N TRP A 149 2.39 -11.55 -5.06
CA TRP A 149 3.71 -11.86 -5.56
C TRP A 149 3.88 -13.39 -5.73
N PRO A 150 4.80 -13.87 -6.57
CA PRO A 150 5.15 -15.28 -6.61
C PRO A 150 6.00 -15.69 -5.39
N ALA A 151 6.02 -16.99 -5.07
CA ALA A 151 7.07 -17.54 -4.21
C ALA A 151 8.46 -17.22 -4.79
N PHE A 152 9.45 -17.04 -3.93
CA PHE A 152 10.80 -16.66 -4.37
C PHE A 152 11.44 -17.67 -5.33
N SER A 153 11.13 -18.97 -5.18
CA SER A 153 11.56 -20.02 -6.11
C SER A 153 11.00 -19.84 -7.54
N ASN A 154 9.97 -19.01 -7.69
CA ASN A 154 9.33 -18.64 -8.95
C ASN A 154 9.43 -17.13 -9.22
N ILE A 155 10.47 -16.45 -8.70
CA ILE A 155 10.63 -14.98 -8.84
C ILE A 155 10.57 -14.49 -10.30
N GLN A 156 10.97 -15.32 -11.26
CA GLN A 156 10.86 -15.02 -12.69
C GLN A 156 9.42 -14.82 -13.18
N THR A 157 8.40 -15.26 -12.44
CA THR A 157 6.99 -15.16 -12.86
C THR A 157 6.29 -13.88 -12.40
N PHE A 158 7.03 -12.94 -11.78
CA PHE A 158 6.49 -11.65 -11.34
C PHE A 158 5.75 -10.90 -12.47
N ASP A 159 6.31 -10.86 -13.68
CA ASP A 159 5.66 -10.16 -14.80
C ASP A 159 4.30 -10.77 -15.18
N GLY A 160 4.18 -12.09 -15.11
CA GLY A 160 2.90 -12.77 -15.31
C GLY A 160 1.89 -12.43 -14.22
N VAL A 161 2.31 -12.31 -12.95
CA VAL A 161 1.44 -11.86 -11.86
C VAL A 161 0.95 -10.43 -12.11
N ILE A 162 1.88 -9.51 -12.42
CA ILE A 162 1.58 -8.09 -12.65
C ILE A 162 0.62 -7.93 -13.81
N GLN A 163 0.90 -8.57 -14.95
CA GLN A 163 0.06 -8.52 -16.13
C GLN A 163 -1.35 -9.06 -15.83
N ASN A 164 -1.46 -10.24 -15.22
CA ASN A 164 -2.76 -10.89 -14.99
C ASN A 164 -3.65 -10.08 -14.03
N TYR A 165 -3.07 -9.48 -12.99
CA TYR A 165 -3.80 -8.61 -12.07
C TYR A 165 -4.20 -7.28 -12.70
N THR A 166 -3.31 -6.68 -13.51
CA THR A 166 -3.59 -5.43 -14.22
C THR A 166 -4.74 -5.63 -15.20
N ASP A 167 -4.69 -6.67 -16.03
CA ASP A 167 -5.75 -7.02 -16.97
C ASP A 167 -7.08 -7.31 -16.26
N ALA A 168 -7.07 -8.04 -15.13
CA ALA A 168 -8.27 -8.35 -14.37
C ALA A 168 -8.93 -7.09 -13.78
N ALA A 169 -8.14 -6.17 -13.21
CA ALA A 169 -8.65 -4.90 -12.71
C ALA A 169 -9.20 -4.02 -13.83
N LEU A 170 -8.51 -3.92 -14.97
CA LEU A 170 -8.96 -3.16 -16.14
C LEU A 170 -10.25 -3.73 -16.74
N SER A 171 -10.33 -5.06 -16.94
CA SER A 171 -11.50 -5.72 -17.54
C SER A 171 -12.77 -5.58 -16.70
N THR A 172 -12.64 -5.33 -15.40
CA THR A 172 -13.76 -5.12 -14.48
C THR A 172 -13.98 -3.66 -14.11
N ASN A 173 -13.15 -2.73 -14.60
CA ASN A 173 -13.10 -1.33 -14.14
C ASN A 173 -13.05 -1.22 -12.61
N SER A 174 -12.14 -1.98 -12.00
CA SER A 174 -11.96 -2.08 -10.55
C SER A 174 -10.62 -1.48 -10.11
N LEU A 175 -10.49 -1.20 -8.81
CA LEU A 175 -9.24 -0.73 -8.24
C LEU A 175 -8.17 -1.84 -8.29
N LEU A 176 -6.92 -1.44 -8.42
CA LEU A 176 -5.76 -2.33 -8.33
C LEU A 176 -4.85 -1.84 -7.22
N CYS A 177 -4.62 -2.67 -6.21
CA CYS A 177 -3.61 -2.44 -5.18
C CYS A 177 -2.29 -3.09 -5.65
N PRO A 178 -1.31 -2.33 -6.18
CA PRO A 178 -0.19 -2.87 -6.95
C PRO A 178 0.96 -3.37 -6.05
N VAL A 179 0.66 -4.22 -5.07
CA VAL A 179 1.65 -4.68 -4.09
C VAL A 179 2.77 -5.48 -4.75
N GLY A 180 2.44 -6.47 -5.57
CA GLY A 180 3.43 -7.26 -6.30
C GLY A 180 4.36 -6.43 -7.20
N GLU A 181 3.82 -5.43 -7.90
CA GLU A 181 4.60 -4.53 -8.74
C GLU A 181 5.59 -3.69 -7.92
N LEU A 182 5.12 -3.10 -6.81
CA LEU A 182 5.96 -2.28 -5.94
C LEU A 182 7.00 -3.12 -5.18
N TRP A 183 6.69 -4.37 -4.83
CA TRP A 183 7.65 -5.32 -4.29
C TRP A 183 8.73 -5.67 -5.30
N LYS A 184 8.33 -6.02 -6.54
CA LYS A 184 9.28 -6.31 -7.63
C LYS A 184 10.24 -5.13 -7.80
N LYS A 185 9.71 -3.90 -7.86
CA LYS A 185 10.53 -2.69 -7.98
C LYS A 185 11.52 -2.54 -6.84
N HIS A 186 11.06 -2.68 -5.59
CA HIS A 186 11.93 -2.61 -4.42
C HIS A 186 13.08 -3.63 -4.49
N PHE A 187 12.77 -4.88 -4.86
CA PHE A 187 13.77 -5.95 -4.98
C PHE A 187 14.80 -5.65 -6.07
N GLN A 188 14.37 -5.12 -7.21
CA GLN A 188 15.26 -4.75 -8.32
C GLN A 188 16.16 -3.55 -7.97
N ASP A 189 15.62 -2.56 -7.26
CA ASP A 189 16.35 -1.34 -6.93
C ASP A 189 17.37 -1.56 -5.80
N THR A 190 17.10 -2.49 -4.88
CA THR A 190 17.87 -2.62 -3.63
C THR A 190 18.55 -3.97 -3.42
N GLY A 191 18.08 -5.03 -4.07
CA GLY A 191 18.46 -6.40 -3.76
C GLY A 191 17.98 -6.90 -2.39
N ASP A 192 17.15 -6.12 -1.66
CA ASP A 192 16.59 -6.51 -0.38
C ASP A 192 15.29 -7.29 -0.57
N TYR A 193 15.28 -8.55 -0.16
CA TYR A 193 14.12 -9.44 -0.21
C TYR A 193 13.38 -9.57 1.13
N SER A 194 13.63 -8.66 2.08
CA SER A 194 13.10 -8.70 3.45
C SER A 194 11.57 -8.68 3.55
N PHE A 195 10.85 -8.40 2.46
CA PHE A 195 9.39 -8.53 2.41
C PHE A 195 8.91 -9.99 2.42
N TYR A 196 9.76 -10.94 2.02
CA TYR A 196 9.49 -12.36 2.19
C TYR A 196 9.76 -12.81 3.62
N GLY A 197 8.89 -13.67 4.15
CA GLY A 197 9.10 -14.38 5.40
C GLY A 197 10.10 -15.54 5.24
N PRO A 198 10.35 -16.29 6.33
CA PRO A 198 11.36 -17.36 6.34
C PRO A 198 11.15 -18.48 5.32
N ASP A 199 9.90 -18.72 4.89
CA ASP A 199 9.56 -19.74 3.89
C ASP A 199 9.69 -19.24 2.44
N MET A 200 10.11 -17.98 2.26
CA MET A 200 10.30 -17.34 0.98
C MET A 200 9.03 -17.30 0.11
N PHE A 201 7.86 -17.30 0.75
CA PHE A 201 6.55 -17.20 0.10
C PHE A 201 5.58 -16.30 0.85
N HIS A 202 5.32 -16.58 2.13
CA HIS A 202 4.46 -15.73 2.96
C HIS A 202 5.14 -14.39 3.24
N PRO A 203 4.37 -13.32 3.51
CA PRO A 203 4.97 -12.02 3.81
C PRO A 203 5.65 -12.04 5.18
N SER A 204 6.80 -11.39 5.30
CA SER A 204 7.35 -11.01 6.59
C SER A 204 6.47 -9.95 7.26
N ALA A 205 6.73 -9.62 8.53
CA ALA A 205 6.03 -8.51 9.19
C ALA A 205 6.20 -7.17 8.45
N ILE A 206 7.40 -6.91 7.90
CA ILE A 206 7.68 -5.70 7.10
C ILE A 206 6.94 -5.78 5.75
N GLY A 207 6.92 -6.96 5.12
CA GLY A 207 6.14 -7.21 3.91
C GLY A 207 4.65 -6.92 4.10
N SER A 208 4.01 -7.49 5.13
CA SER A 208 2.59 -7.24 5.39
C SER A 208 2.30 -5.78 5.72
N LYS A 209 3.20 -5.09 6.43
CA LYS A 209 3.06 -3.64 6.69
C LYS A 209 3.15 -2.83 5.38
N ASN A 210 4.09 -3.16 4.50
CA ASN A 210 4.21 -2.53 3.18
C ASN A 210 2.96 -2.78 2.31
N ALA A 211 2.49 -4.03 2.25
CA ALA A 211 1.26 -4.39 1.52
C ALA A 211 0.03 -3.64 2.05
N ALA A 212 -0.13 -3.57 3.38
CA ALA A 212 -1.23 -2.84 4.01
C ALA A 212 -1.20 -1.34 3.69
N LYS A 213 -0.02 -0.71 3.69
CA LYS A 213 0.15 0.70 3.29
C LYS A 213 -0.34 0.93 1.86
N ILE A 214 0.11 0.10 0.92
CA ILE A 214 -0.25 0.21 -0.51
C ILE A 214 -1.76 0.01 -0.71
N ILE A 215 -2.36 -0.94 0.00
CA ILE A 215 -3.81 -1.17 -0.03
C ILE A 215 -4.54 0.08 0.48
N PHE A 216 -4.18 0.58 1.67
CA PHE A 216 -4.77 1.79 2.22
C PHE A 216 -4.67 2.99 1.26
N GLU A 217 -3.46 3.26 0.76
CA GLU A 217 -3.20 4.34 -0.20
C GLU A 217 -3.93 4.14 -1.52
N THR A 218 -4.36 2.92 -1.89
CA THR A 218 -5.16 2.69 -3.09
C THR A 218 -6.64 2.96 -2.84
N LEU A 219 -7.17 2.55 -1.69
CA LEU A 219 -8.60 2.67 -1.39
C LEU A 219 -9.03 4.10 -1.02
N PHE A 220 -8.12 4.92 -0.49
CA PHE A 220 -8.44 6.24 0.05
C PHE A 220 -7.68 7.39 -0.62
N LYS A 221 -7.38 7.26 -1.92
CA LYS A 221 -6.85 8.36 -2.75
C LYS A 221 -7.82 9.52 -2.88
#